data_AF-A0A350QNA0-F1
#
_entry.id   AF-A0A350QNA0-F1
#
_cell.length_a   1.000
_cell.length_b   1.000
_cell.length_c   1.000
_cell.angle_alpha   90.00
_cell.angle_beta   90.00
_cell.angle_gamma   90.00
#
_symmetry.space_group_name_H-M   'P 1'
#
loop_
_entity.id
_entity.type
_entity.pdbx_description
1 polymer ?
#
loop_
_entity_poly.entity_id
_entity_poly.type
_entity_poly.pdbx_seq_one_letter_code
_entity_poly.pdbx_strand_id
1 'polypeptide(L)'
;MRLDHSSYHRSLMTALAALGLAACATPTAIAQEAPPPPTETIEDLRQPRPTASERSTEWQTRIKQIIRQHFASGHSRARRDEGLNKLREITDPAAFQPMLELLHAEEDDVRLVMLEHFLANGEAGQAALAWAAVYSGDVALRYEATRRIRRPACRSVLAVIDGSLRSRHDDVISNAASLANALDVFEAIPLLIYAQSAPGGGGGNPTGAGGGGNAWIATGQQMAYIADLVPVVGNGVAAYRPIIGTITEGSVFQVDDVVVTIYRRTVHVALVSLSSRDWGQSTEFLGYDREKWWAWNDRIYQPYRAKRDRDRKEQAAIESLAEEIRR
;
A
#
# COMPACT_ATOMS: atom_id res chain seq x y z
N MET A 1 -59.86 45.24 37.10
CA MET A 1 -59.96 44.08 36.20
C MET A 1 -59.34 42.89 36.94
N ARG A 2 -59.99 41.75 37.23
CA ARG A 2 -61.06 40.99 36.53
C ARG A 2 -60.68 40.66 35.08
N LEU A 3 -60.68 39.44 34.55
CA LEU A 3 -60.91 38.04 35.02
C LEU A 3 -60.16 37.13 33.99
N ASP A 4 -59.94 35.81 34.14
CA ASP A 4 -59.83 34.81 35.23
C ASP A 4 -59.57 33.42 34.56
N HIS A 5 -59.68 32.29 35.28
CA HIS A 5 -59.75 30.89 34.76
C HIS A 5 -58.40 30.31 34.24
N SER A 6 -58.10 29.00 34.31
CA SER A 6 -58.73 27.82 34.95
C SER A 6 -57.77 26.59 34.78
N SER A 7 -57.67 25.56 35.63
CA SER A 7 -58.11 25.30 37.02
C SER A 7 -57.46 23.99 37.57
N TYR A 8 -57.66 23.71 38.86
CA TYR A 8 -57.60 22.43 39.63
C TYR A 8 -56.70 21.25 39.18
N HIS A 9 -55.73 20.77 39.97
CA HIS A 9 -55.83 20.02 41.25
C HIS A 9 -56.59 18.67 41.26
N ARG A 10 -55.82 17.56 41.30
CA ARG A 10 -55.89 16.41 42.26
C ARG A 10 -54.83 15.38 41.81
N SER A 11 -53.87 14.90 42.62
CA SER A 11 -53.94 14.20 43.93
C SER A 11 -54.43 12.75 43.83
N LEU A 12 -53.50 11.78 43.73
CA LEU A 12 -53.25 10.76 44.78
C LEU A 12 -52.11 9.78 44.43
N MET A 13 -51.59 9.11 45.46
CA MET A 13 -50.64 7.99 45.36
C MET A 13 -51.38 6.66 45.10
N THR A 14 -50.75 5.76 44.35
CA THR A 14 -50.36 4.42 44.87
C THR A 14 -49.27 3.80 43.98
N ALA A 15 -48.52 2.85 44.54
CA ALA A 15 -47.43 2.17 43.84
C ALA A 15 -47.88 0.84 43.22
N LEU A 16 -47.21 0.43 42.13
CA LEU A 16 -47.11 -0.97 41.75
C LEU A 16 -45.71 -1.23 41.16
N ALA A 17 -45.04 -2.29 41.62
CA ALA A 17 -43.78 -2.75 41.03
C ALA A 17 -44.08 -3.81 39.97
N ALA A 18 -43.40 -3.76 38.83
CA ALA A 18 -43.43 -4.79 37.81
C ALA A 18 -42.02 -4.98 37.24
N LEU A 19 -41.51 -6.21 37.26
CA LEU A 19 -40.26 -6.55 36.59
C LEU A 19 -40.53 -6.62 35.08
N GLY A 20 -39.84 -5.78 34.30
CA GLY A 20 -39.68 -5.96 32.86
C GLY A 20 -38.25 -6.40 32.57
N LEU A 21 -38.06 -7.56 31.93
CA LEU A 21 -36.73 -8.00 31.50
C LEU A 21 -36.23 -7.08 30.39
N ALA A 22 -35.25 -6.23 30.71
CA ALA A 22 -34.43 -5.58 29.69
C ALA A 22 -33.48 -6.63 29.10
N ALA A 23 -33.92 -7.28 28.01
CA ALA A 23 -33.04 -8.14 27.24
C ALA A 23 -31.92 -7.28 26.62
N CYS A 24 -30.70 -7.41 27.13
CA CYS A 24 -29.52 -6.76 26.55
C CYS A 24 -29.26 -7.34 25.15
N ALA A 25 -29.82 -6.70 24.14
CA ALA A 25 -29.47 -6.95 22.75
C ALA A 25 -27.99 -6.54 22.56
N THR A 26 -27.10 -7.53 22.58
CA THR A 26 -25.71 -7.35 22.17
C THR A 26 -25.70 -6.81 20.75
N PRO A 27 -25.00 -5.69 20.47
CA PRO A 27 -24.84 -5.23 19.10
C PRO A 27 -23.99 -6.26 18.35
N THR A 28 -24.64 -7.12 17.56
CA THR A 28 -23.94 -8.02 16.62
C THR A 28 -23.11 -7.15 15.69
N ALA A 29 -21.79 -7.23 15.81
CA ALA A 29 -20.88 -6.53 14.90
C ALA A 29 -21.12 -7.09 13.49
N ILE A 30 -21.82 -6.32 12.66
CA ILE A 30 -21.94 -6.61 11.23
C ILE A 30 -20.54 -6.42 10.66
N ALA A 31 -19.84 -7.52 10.44
CA ALA A 31 -18.62 -7.50 9.66
C ALA A 31 -18.96 -6.88 8.29
N GLN A 32 -18.30 -5.77 7.95
CA GLN A 32 -18.40 -5.20 6.61
C GLN A 32 -17.74 -6.18 5.63
N GLU A 33 -18.54 -7.12 5.12
CA GLU A 33 -18.19 -7.94 3.98
C GLU A 33 -18.05 -7.01 2.77
N ALA A 34 -16.82 -6.54 2.58
CA ALA A 34 -16.49 -5.58 1.54
C ALA A 34 -16.91 -6.13 0.17
N PRO A 35 -17.47 -5.31 -0.72
CA PRO A 35 -17.83 -5.77 -2.06
C PRO A 35 -16.58 -6.40 -2.72
N PRO A 36 -16.74 -7.53 -3.41
CA PRO A 36 -15.61 -8.23 -4.03
C PRO A 36 -14.85 -7.27 -4.95
N PRO A 37 -13.51 -7.40 -5.06
CA PRO A 37 -12.72 -6.57 -5.97
C PRO A 37 -13.30 -6.68 -7.38
N PRO A 38 -13.43 -5.57 -8.13
CA PRO A 38 -14.20 -5.54 -9.37
C PRO A 38 -13.78 -6.64 -10.34
N THR A 39 -14.75 -7.48 -10.69
CA THR A 39 -14.63 -8.68 -11.52
C THR A 39 -14.91 -8.42 -13.00
N GLU A 40 -15.01 -7.16 -13.45
CA GLU A 40 -14.86 -6.85 -14.88
C GLU A 40 -13.37 -6.92 -15.21
N THR A 41 -12.96 -8.12 -15.61
CA THR A 41 -11.57 -8.53 -15.64
C THR A 41 -10.91 -8.21 -16.98
N ILE A 42 -9.64 -7.78 -16.93
CA ILE A 42 -8.70 -8.15 -17.99
C ILE A 42 -8.21 -9.58 -17.68
N GLU A 43 -9.10 -10.56 -17.74
CA GLU A 43 -8.85 -11.98 -17.40
C GLU A 43 -7.65 -12.52 -18.20
N ASP A 44 -7.58 -12.06 -19.45
CA ASP A 44 -6.60 -12.35 -20.49
C ASP A 44 -5.26 -11.59 -20.33
N LEU A 45 -5.07 -10.83 -19.23
CA LEU A 45 -3.79 -10.22 -18.86
C LEU A 45 -3.29 -10.63 -17.46
N ARG A 46 -3.75 -11.78 -16.95
CA ARG A 46 -2.95 -12.55 -16.00
C ARG A 46 -1.72 -13.14 -16.71
N GLN A 47 -0.79 -12.27 -17.12
CA GLN A 47 0.61 -12.70 -17.22
C GLN A 47 0.98 -13.21 -15.82
N PRO A 48 1.31 -14.50 -15.65
CA PRO A 48 1.81 -14.96 -14.38
C PRO A 48 3.12 -14.20 -14.10
N ARG A 49 3.53 -14.08 -12.83
CA ARG A 49 4.98 -14.05 -12.52
C ARG A 49 5.58 -15.19 -13.36
N PRO A 50 6.49 -14.95 -14.33
CA PRO A 50 6.86 -15.99 -15.28
C PRO A 50 7.37 -17.23 -14.52
N THR A 51 6.50 -18.24 -14.43
CA THR A 51 6.76 -19.46 -13.66
C THR A 51 7.90 -20.15 -14.35
N ALA A 52 9.06 -20.23 -13.67
CA ALA A 52 10.34 -20.50 -14.28
C ALA A 52 10.25 -21.68 -15.27
N SER A 53 10.15 -21.35 -16.55
CA SER A 53 10.14 -22.33 -17.62
C SER A 53 11.52 -22.98 -17.70
N GLU A 54 11.61 -24.11 -18.40
CA GLU A 54 12.89 -24.77 -18.66
C GLU A 54 13.86 -23.76 -19.31
N ARG A 55 13.39 -22.99 -20.29
CA ARG A 55 14.11 -21.84 -20.90
C ARG A 55 14.54 -20.78 -19.88
N SER A 56 13.69 -20.40 -18.92
CA SER A 56 14.07 -19.44 -17.87
C SER A 56 15.18 -20.00 -16.95
N THR A 57 15.16 -21.30 -16.69
CA THR A 57 16.17 -22.00 -15.88
C THR A 57 17.51 -22.13 -16.63
N GLU A 58 17.46 -22.40 -17.93
CA GLU A 58 18.62 -22.31 -18.84
C GLU A 58 19.22 -20.90 -18.83
N TRP A 59 18.38 -19.86 -18.97
CA TRP A 59 18.83 -18.46 -18.91
C TRP A 59 19.42 -18.08 -17.55
N GLN A 60 18.81 -18.46 -16.42
CA GLN A 60 19.43 -18.27 -15.10
C GLN A 60 20.83 -18.90 -15.03
N THR A 61 21.01 -20.09 -15.61
CA THR A 61 22.30 -20.80 -15.61
C THR A 61 23.33 -20.06 -16.49
N ARG A 62 22.93 -19.63 -17.69
CA ARG A 62 23.77 -18.87 -18.62
C ARG A 62 24.15 -17.49 -18.08
N ILE A 63 23.25 -16.79 -17.39
CA ILE A 63 23.51 -15.48 -16.78
C ILE A 63 24.45 -15.62 -15.57
N LYS A 64 24.26 -16.63 -14.70
CA LYS A 64 25.22 -16.98 -13.63
C LYS A 64 26.63 -17.26 -14.20
N GLN A 65 26.72 -17.89 -15.37
CA GLN A 65 27.99 -18.10 -16.06
C GLN A 65 28.61 -16.78 -16.56
N ILE A 66 27.82 -15.89 -17.19
CA ILE A 66 28.30 -14.56 -17.64
C ILE A 66 28.84 -13.76 -16.45
N ILE A 67 28.08 -13.66 -15.35
CA ILE A 67 28.50 -12.98 -14.12
C ILE A 67 29.85 -13.52 -13.63
N ARG A 68 29.97 -14.85 -13.48
CA ARG A 68 31.20 -15.50 -13.01
C ARG A 68 32.40 -15.33 -13.94
N GLN A 69 32.19 -15.14 -15.24
CA GLN A 69 33.26 -15.02 -16.24
C GLN A 69 33.68 -13.57 -16.53
N HIS A 70 32.80 -12.59 -16.29
CA HIS A 70 33.00 -11.20 -16.73
C HIS A 70 32.90 -10.14 -15.62
N PHE A 71 32.09 -10.36 -14.59
CA PHE A 71 31.81 -9.34 -13.56
C PHE A 71 32.45 -9.63 -12.20
N ALA A 72 33.00 -10.83 -12.00
CA ALA A 72 33.71 -11.20 -10.78
C ALA A 72 34.90 -10.27 -10.44
N SER A 73 35.11 -10.02 -9.15
CA SER A 73 36.14 -9.11 -8.64
C SER A 73 37.55 -9.46 -9.15
N GLY A 74 38.34 -8.43 -9.47
CA GLY A 74 39.69 -8.56 -10.03
C GLY A 74 39.74 -8.82 -11.54
N HIS A 75 38.61 -8.81 -12.25
CA HIS A 75 38.61 -8.83 -13.72
C HIS A 75 38.98 -7.47 -14.32
N SER A 76 39.66 -7.48 -15.47
CA SER A 76 40.03 -6.25 -16.19
C SER A 76 38.81 -5.60 -16.84
N ARG A 77 38.87 -4.27 -17.01
CA ARG A 77 37.78 -3.50 -17.65
C ARG A 77 37.33 -4.11 -18.98
N ALA A 78 38.26 -4.53 -19.83
CA ALA A 78 37.95 -5.19 -21.11
C ALA A 78 37.11 -6.48 -20.97
N ARG A 79 37.28 -7.28 -19.90
CA ARG A 79 36.40 -8.44 -19.63
C ARG A 79 35.02 -8.02 -19.16
N ARG A 80 34.93 -6.92 -18.40
CA ARG A 80 33.65 -6.32 -17.97
C ARG A 80 32.88 -5.78 -19.18
N ASP A 81 33.56 -5.04 -20.06
CA ASP A 81 33.02 -4.55 -21.34
C ASP A 81 32.54 -5.70 -22.25
N GLU A 82 33.29 -6.81 -22.32
CA GLU A 82 32.86 -8.04 -23.03
C GLU A 82 31.57 -8.64 -22.43
N GLY A 83 31.47 -8.67 -21.09
CA GLY A 83 30.27 -9.12 -20.39
C GLY A 83 29.05 -8.23 -20.64
N LEU A 84 29.23 -6.90 -20.64
CA LEU A 84 28.17 -5.94 -20.94
C LEU A 84 27.64 -6.13 -22.37
N ASN A 85 28.51 -6.43 -23.33
CA ASN A 85 28.09 -6.74 -24.70
C ASN A 85 27.35 -8.09 -24.78
N LYS A 86 27.81 -9.13 -24.07
CA LYS A 86 27.09 -10.42 -23.96
C LYS A 86 25.71 -10.30 -23.32
N LEU A 87 25.48 -9.33 -22.43
CA LEU A 87 24.14 -9.03 -21.92
C LEU A 87 23.26 -8.37 -23.01
N ARG A 88 23.82 -7.47 -23.82
CA ARG A 88 23.09 -6.80 -24.91
C ARG A 88 22.63 -7.75 -26.01
N GLU A 89 23.34 -8.87 -26.22
CA GLU A 89 23.01 -9.93 -27.20
C GLU A 89 21.78 -10.79 -26.82
N ILE A 90 21.27 -10.72 -25.58
CA ILE A 90 20.22 -11.63 -25.07
C ILE A 90 18.82 -11.16 -25.50
N THR A 91 18.33 -11.59 -26.67
CA THR A 91 17.03 -11.13 -27.19
C THR A 91 15.81 -11.96 -26.79
N ASP A 92 15.96 -13.09 -26.08
CA ASP A 92 14.82 -13.92 -25.62
C ASP A 92 14.16 -13.30 -24.36
N PRO A 93 12.87 -12.93 -24.39
CA PRO A 93 12.15 -12.42 -23.22
C PRO A 93 12.15 -13.35 -22.01
N ALA A 94 12.35 -14.67 -22.20
CA ALA A 94 12.49 -15.61 -21.10
C ALA A 94 13.72 -15.34 -20.20
N ALA A 95 14.69 -14.55 -20.67
CA ALA A 95 15.86 -14.15 -19.91
C ALA A 95 15.64 -12.92 -19.01
N PHE A 96 14.61 -12.10 -19.24
CA PHE A 96 14.53 -10.77 -18.59
C PHE A 96 14.25 -10.85 -17.08
N GLN A 97 13.45 -11.82 -16.62
CA GLN A 97 13.31 -12.10 -15.18
C GLN A 97 14.62 -12.65 -14.58
N PRO A 98 15.26 -13.69 -15.15
CA PRO A 98 16.61 -14.13 -14.75
C PRO A 98 17.65 -12.99 -14.69
N MET A 99 17.61 -12.02 -15.61
CA MET A 99 18.48 -10.84 -15.56
C MET A 99 18.18 -9.98 -14.33
N LEU A 100 16.90 -9.68 -14.04
CA LEU A 100 16.50 -8.95 -12.84
C LEU A 100 16.87 -9.69 -11.53
N GLU A 101 16.63 -10.99 -11.48
CA GLU A 101 16.87 -11.83 -10.30
C GLU A 101 18.37 -12.01 -9.97
N LEU A 102 19.26 -11.79 -10.94
CA LEU A 102 20.70 -12.07 -10.79
C LEU A 102 21.58 -10.81 -10.87
N LEU A 103 21.19 -9.79 -11.65
CA LEU A 103 21.98 -8.58 -11.87
C LEU A 103 21.61 -7.43 -10.92
N HIS A 104 20.55 -7.56 -10.09
CA HIS A 104 20.19 -6.51 -9.12
C HIS A 104 21.29 -6.24 -8.07
N ALA A 105 22.20 -7.19 -7.86
CA ALA A 105 23.28 -7.12 -6.88
C ALA A 105 24.61 -6.63 -7.47
N GLU A 106 24.71 -6.54 -8.80
CA GLU A 106 25.90 -6.05 -9.50
C GLU A 106 26.11 -4.53 -9.31
N GLU A 107 27.21 -3.99 -9.83
CA GLU A 107 27.49 -2.55 -9.84
C GLU A 107 26.58 -1.80 -10.84
N ASP A 108 26.44 -0.48 -10.67
CA ASP A 108 25.47 0.33 -11.42
C ASP A 108 25.70 0.36 -12.94
N ASP A 109 26.91 0.08 -13.45
CA ASP A 109 27.17 0.00 -14.89
C ASP A 109 26.43 -1.19 -15.53
N VAL A 110 26.50 -2.37 -14.91
CA VAL A 110 25.75 -3.58 -15.33
C VAL A 110 24.25 -3.37 -15.17
N ARG A 111 23.81 -2.75 -14.08
CA ARG A 111 22.38 -2.44 -13.85
C ARG A 111 21.82 -1.49 -14.90
N LEU A 112 22.55 -0.41 -15.23
CA LEU A 112 22.11 0.57 -16.22
C LEU A 112 22.12 0.00 -17.65
N VAL A 113 23.08 -0.87 -17.99
CA VAL A 113 23.08 -1.62 -19.27
C VAL A 113 21.93 -2.62 -19.33
N MET A 114 21.57 -3.29 -18.23
CA MET A 114 20.37 -4.14 -18.17
C MET A 114 19.09 -3.32 -18.44
N LEU A 115 18.94 -2.15 -17.81
CA LEU A 115 17.76 -1.29 -18.05
C LEU A 115 17.75 -0.65 -19.45
N GLU A 116 18.91 -0.30 -20.03
CA GLU A 116 19.08 0.11 -21.42
C GLU A 116 18.65 -1.01 -22.39
N HIS A 117 19.08 -2.23 -22.12
CA HIS A 117 18.71 -3.40 -22.90
C HIS A 117 17.20 -3.70 -22.82
N PHE A 118 16.56 -3.58 -21.65
CA PHE A 118 15.10 -3.67 -21.56
C PHE A 118 14.38 -2.54 -22.30
N LEU A 119 14.93 -1.33 -22.34
CA LEU A 119 14.37 -0.24 -23.16
C LEU A 119 14.40 -0.58 -24.67
N ALA A 120 15.44 -1.28 -25.15
CA ALA A 120 15.55 -1.70 -26.54
C ALA A 120 14.60 -2.85 -26.93
N ASN A 121 14.22 -3.74 -26.01
CA ASN A 121 13.46 -4.96 -26.30
C ASN A 121 11.92 -4.80 -26.31
N GLY A 122 11.43 -3.68 -26.86
CA GLY A 122 10.01 -3.48 -27.17
C GLY A 122 9.06 -3.67 -25.97
N GLU A 123 7.86 -4.19 -26.21
CA GLU A 123 6.81 -4.30 -25.16
C GLU A 123 7.15 -5.32 -24.06
N ALA A 124 7.93 -6.37 -24.35
CA ALA A 124 8.41 -7.31 -23.35
C ALA A 124 9.48 -6.67 -22.43
N GLY A 125 10.38 -5.88 -23.01
CA GLY A 125 11.35 -5.09 -22.25
C GLY A 125 10.69 -3.97 -21.42
N GLN A 126 9.64 -3.32 -21.94
CA GLN A 126 8.83 -2.38 -21.16
C GLN A 126 8.14 -3.05 -19.96
N ALA A 127 7.69 -4.31 -20.10
CA ALA A 127 7.21 -5.10 -18.96
C ALA A 127 8.34 -5.34 -17.94
N ALA A 128 9.54 -5.73 -18.39
CA ALA A 128 10.69 -5.93 -17.50
C ALA A 128 11.09 -4.64 -16.73
N LEU A 129 11.00 -3.46 -17.37
CA LEU A 129 11.14 -2.17 -16.69
C LEU A 129 10.06 -1.95 -15.63
N ALA A 130 8.80 -2.32 -15.88
CA ALA A 130 7.73 -2.24 -14.88
C ALA A 130 7.96 -3.22 -13.71
N TRP A 131 8.40 -4.46 -13.98
CA TRP A 131 8.80 -5.42 -12.95
C TRP A 131 9.95 -4.86 -12.09
N ALA A 132 10.97 -4.26 -12.71
CA ALA A 132 12.07 -3.60 -12.00
C ALA A 132 11.59 -2.43 -11.13
N ALA A 133 10.71 -1.58 -11.67
CA ALA A 133 10.13 -0.42 -10.99
C ALA A 133 9.20 -0.76 -9.83
N VAL A 134 8.66 -1.98 -9.77
CA VAL A 134 7.79 -2.44 -8.66
C VAL A 134 8.53 -3.33 -7.66
N TYR A 135 9.29 -4.32 -8.12
CA TYR A 135 9.78 -5.43 -7.29
C TYR A 135 11.26 -5.33 -6.89
N SER A 136 12.04 -4.39 -7.44
CA SER A 136 13.41 -4.18 -6.93
C SER A 136 13.39 -3.57 -5.53
N GLY A 137 14.16 -4.14 -4.60
CA GLY A 137 14.37 -3.53 -3.28
C GLY A 137 15.14 -2.20 -3.34
N ASP A 138 15.99 -2.02 -4.35
CA ASP A 138 16.82 -0.83 -4.54
C ASP A 138 15.99 0.35 -5.08
N VAL A 139 15.96 1.45 -4.32
CA VAL A 139 15.21 2.68 -4.64
C VAL A 139 15.75 3.37 -5.90
N ALA A 140 17.07 3.40 -6.09
CA ALA A 140 17.69 3.99 -7.27
C ALA A 140 17.38 3.16 -8.52
N LEU A 141 17.40 1.83 -8.40
CA LEU A 141 17.03 0.95 -9.52
C LEU A 141 15.53 1.09 -9.88
N ARG A 142 14.63 1.21 -8.89
CA ARG A 142 13.20 1.50 -9.16
C ARG A 142 13.01 2.82 -9.88
N TYR A 143 13.73 3.87 -9.47
CA TYR A 143 13.69 5.19 -10.09
C TYR A 143 14.21 5.17 -11.53
N GLU A 144 15.38 4.55 -11.76
CA GLU A 144 16.00 4.42 -13.08
C GLU A 144 15.16 3.56 -14.04
N ALA A 145 14.50 2.51 -13.55
CA ALA A 145 13.52 1.77 -14.34
C ALA A 145 12.30 2.64 -14.70
N THR A 146 11.72 3.35 -13.71
CA THR A 146 10.53 4.19 -13.90
C THR A 146 10.74 5.26 -14.98
N ARG A 147 11.89 5.95 -15.01
CA ARG A 147 12.17 6.98 -16.03
C ARG A 147 12.37 6.44 -17.45
N ARG A 148 12.60 5.13 -17.63
CA ARG A 148 12.78 4.48 -18.95
C ARG A 148 11.47 3.90 -19.51
N ILE A 149 10.39 3.87 -18.73
CA ILE A 149 9.10 3.42 -19.21
C ILE A 149 8.49 4.49 -20.13
N ARG A 150 8.11 4.07 -21.34
CA ARG A 150 7.48 4.90 -22.36
C ARG A 150 6.13 5.40 -21.88
N ARG A 151 5.84 6.68 -22.13
CA ARG A 151 4.51 7.28 -21.99
C ARG A 151 3.84 7.44 -23.37
N PRO A 152 2.53 7.16 -23.53
CA PRO A 152 1.67 6.47 -22.57
C PRO A 152 2.14 5.03 -22.30
N ALA A 153 1.80 4.51 -21.13
CA ALA A 153 2.14 3.15 -20.73
C ALA A 153 1.52 2.11 -21.70
N CYS A 154 2.29 1.09 -22.09
CA CYS A 154 1.80 0.03 -22.97
C CYS A 154 1.07 -1.10 -22.20
N ARG A 155 0.34 -1.96 -22.92
CA ARG A 155 -0.57 -2.96 -22.34
C ARG A 155 0.15 -3.90 -21.36
N SER A 156 1.41 -4.25 -21.63
CA SER A 156 2.23 -5.05 -20.71
C SER A 156 2.55 -4.34 -19.39
N VAL A 157 2.86 -3.03 -19.42
CA VAL A 157 3.12 -2.22 -18.21
C VAL A 157 1.85 -2.10 -17.36
N LEU A 158 0.70 -1.88 -17.99
CA LEU A 158 -0.60 -1.82 -17.32
C LEU A 158 -0.95 -3.15 -16.63
N ALA A 159 -0.67 -4.29 -17.27
CA ALA A 159 -0.85 -5.62 -16.68
C ALA A 159 0.03 -5.84 -15.43
N VAL A 160 1.29 -5.39 -15.46
CA VAL A 160 2.17 -5.43 -14.27
C VAL A 160 1.62 -4.56 -13.14
N ILE A 161 1.08 -3.37 -13.44
CA ILE A 161 0.49 -2.47 -12.43
C ILE A 161 -0.75 -3.10 -11.77
N ASP A 162 -1.70 -3.64 -12.55
CA ASP A 162 -2.89 -4.33 -12.01
C ASP A 162 -2.49 -5.52 -11.12
N GLY A 163 -1.67 -6.44 -11.65
CA GLY A 163 -1.23 -7.63 -10.92
C GLY A 163 -0.44 -7.30 -9.65
N SER A 164 0.27 -6.17 -9.62
CA SER A 164 1.03 -5.70 -8.46
C SER A 164 0.16 -5.00 -7.42
N LEU A 165 -0.83 -4.21 -7.83
CA LEU A 165 -1.80 -3.59 -6.91
C LEU A 165 -2.73 -4.64 -6.26
N ARG A 166 -2.91 -5.80 -6.91
CA ARG A 166 -3.58 -7.00 -6.35
C ARG A 166 -2.65 -7.90 -5.51
N SER A 167 -1.41 -7.48 -5.23
CA SER A 167 -0.48 -8.19 -4.34
C SER A 167 -0.97 -8.23 -2.89
N ARG A 168 -0.41 -9.15 -2.09
CA ARG A 168 -0.58 -9.20 -0.63
C ARG A 168 0.54 -8.49 0.16
N HIS A 169 1.53 -7.94 -0.53
CA HIS A 169 2.74 -7.37 0.07
C HIS A 169 2.71 -5.84 -0.07
N ASP A 170 2.74 -5.12 1.05
CA ASP A 170 2.45 -3.67 1.10
C ASP A 170 3.50 -2.80 0.39
N ASP A 171 4.73 -3.28 0.28
CA ASP A 171 5.82 -2.70 -0.49
C ASP A 171 5.54 -2.74 -2.00
N VAL A 172 5.13 -3.91 -2.51
CA VAL A 172 4.76 -4.13 -3.92
C VAL A 172 3.57 -3.24 -4.30
N ILE A 173 2.53 -3.18 -3.44
CA ILE A 173 1.36 -2.32 -3.65
C ILE A 173 1.78 -0.84 -3.66
N SER A 174 2.63 -0.42 -2.72
CA SER A 174 3.10 0.97 -2.61
C SER A 174 3.98 1.40 -3.78
N ASN A 175 4.87 0.52 -4.26
CA ASN A 175 5.69 0.77 -5.44
C ASN A 175 4.83 0.82 -6.72
N ALA A 176 3.86 -0.09 -6.87
CA ALA A 176 2.93 -0.09 -8.00
C ALA A 176 2.02 1.15 -8.04
N ALA A 177 1.53 1.62 -6.88
CA ALA A 177 0.78 2.87 -6.79
C ALA A 177 1.64 4.10 -7.13
N SER A 178 2.91 4.11 -6.69
CA SER A 178 3.88 5.14 -7.06
C SER A 178 4.16 5.16 -8.58
N LEU A 179 4.30 3.97 -9.18
CA LEU A 179 4.49 3.79 -10.61
C LEU A 179 3.28 4.26 -11.43
N ALA A 180 2.06 3.87 -11.02
CA ALA A 180 0.81 4.32 -11.65
C ALA A 180 0.70 5.86 -11.64
N ASN A 181 1.02 6.50 -10.52
CA ASN A 181 1.02 7.95 -10.37
C ASN A 181 2.09 8.64 -11.24
N ALA A 182 3.26 8.02 -11.39
CA ALA A 182 4.38 8.53 -12.20
C ALA A 182 4.19 8.32 -13.71
N LEU A 183 3.24 7.48 -14.13
CA LEU A 183 2.92 7.17 -15.53
C LEU A 183 1.53 7.66 -15.97
N ASP A 184 0.84 8.44 -15.13
CA ASP A 184 -0.50 8.98 -15.39
C ASP A 184 -1.55 7.88 -15.70
N VAL A 185 -1.46 6.74 -15.02
CA VAL A 185 -2.37 5.59 -15.21
C VAL A 185 -3.67 5.83 -14.42
N PHE A 186 -4.54 6.66 -14.97
CA PHE A 186 -5.85 6.99 -14.39
C PHE A 186 -6.78 5.78 -14.29
N GLU A 187 -6.58 4.78 -15.14
CA GLU A 187 -7.32 3.52 -15.17
C GLU A 187 -7.10 2.69 -13.91
N ALA A 188 -6.02 2.96 -13.15
CA ALA A 188 -5.75 2.32 -11.87
C ALA A 188 -6.60 2.89 -10.70
N ILE A 189 -7.31 4.02 -10.88
CA ILE A 189 -8.05 4.70 -9.78
C ILE A 189 -8.99 3.74 -9.00
N PRO A 190 -9.86 2.93 -9.63
CA PRO A 190 -10.73 1.99 -8.90
C PRO A 190 -9.94 0.94 -8.09
N LEU A 191 -8.79 0.50 -8.59
CA LEU A 191 -7.94 -0.48 -7.91
C LEU A 191 -7.14 0.16 -6.78
N LEU A 192 -6.77 1.44 -6.89
CA LEU A 192 -6.18 2.23 -5.81
C LEU A 192 -7.20 2.53 -4.69
N ILE A 193 -8.48 2.76 -5.03
CA ILE A 193 -9.59 2.88 -4.06
C ILE A 193 -9.73 1.59 -3.23
N TYR A 194 -9.60 0.43 -3.87
CA TYR A 194 -9.58 -0.86 -3.17
C TYR A 194 -8.31 -1.05 -2.32
N ALA A 195 -7.13 -0.72 -2.88
CA ALA A 195 -5.83 -0.99 -2.27
C ALA A 195 -5.41 -0.04 -1.14
N GLN A 196 -6.01 1.17 -1.03
CA GLN A 196 -5.59 2.16 -0.01
C GLN A 196 -5.86 1.72 1.44
N SER A 197 -6.76 0.74 1.65
CA SER A 197 -6.97 0.12 2.95
C SER A 197 -7.07 -1.40 2.83
N ALA A 198 -6.61 -2.11 3.85
CA ALA A 198 -6.88 -3.54 4.03
C ALA A 198 -7.39 -3.79 5.46
N PRO A 199 -8.29 -4.77 5.65
CA PRO A 199 -8.45 -5.39 6.96
C PRO A 199 -7.06 -5.90 7.39
N GLY A 200 -6.59 -5.42 8.53
CA GLY A 200 -5.36 -5.92 9.14
C GLY A 200 -5.62 -7.33 9.61
N GLY A 201 -5.11 -8.31 8.87
CA GLY A 201 -5.18 -9.71 9.30
C GLY A 201 -4.45 -9.86 10.63
N GLY A 202 -5.21 -10.02 11.71
CA GLY A 202 -4.66 -10.28 13.04
C GLY A 202 -3.76 -11.51 12.98
N GLY A 203 -2.54 -11.40 13.50
CA GLY A 203 -1.50 -12.44 13.44
C GLY A 203 -1.77 -13.69 14.27
N GLY A 204 -3.05 -14.02 14.53
CA GLY A 204 -3.47 -15.19 15.27
C GLY A 204 -3.20 -16.46 14.48
N ASN A 205 -2.10 -17.14 14.81
CA ASN A 205 -1.81 -18.48 14.33
C ASN A 205 -2.98 -19.43 14.71
N PRO A 206 -3.68 -20.08 13.76
CA PRO A 206 -4.91 -20.84 14.03
C PRO A 206 -4.68 -22.21 14.67
N THR A 207 -3.50 -22.46 15.27
CA THR A 207 -3.14 -23.72 15.92
C THR A 207 -2.63 -23.48 17.35
N GLY A 208 -3.55 -23.55 18.31
CA GLY A 208 -3.25 -23.45 19.74
C GLY A 208 -4.46 -22.93 20.53
N ALA A 209 -4.88 -23.66 21.56
CA ALA A 209 -5.97 -23.21 22.43
C ALA A 209 -5.44 -22.25 23.50
N GLY A 210 -6.09 -21.11 23.67
CA GLY A 210 -5.79 -20.11 24.68
C GLY A 210 -6.09 -18.70 24.18
N GLY A 211 -7.04 -18.01 24.82
CA GLY A 211 -7.32 -16.60 24.52
C GLY A 211 -6.15 -15.73 24.99
N GLY A 212 -5.48 -15.06 24.06
CA GLY A 212 -4.41 -14.10 24.33
C GLY A 212 -4.80 -12.72 23.83
N GLY A 213 -4.85 -11.74 24.73
CA GLY A 213 -5.13 -10.35 24.37
C GLY A 213 -4.13 -9.82 23.34
N ASN A 214 -4.63 -9.16 22.31
CA ASN A 214 -3.86 -8.68 21.16
C ASN A 214 -2.95 -7.50 21.48
N ALA A 215 -3.17 -6.80 22.59
CA ALA A 215 -2.24 -5.84 23.17
C ALA A 215 -2.37 -5.76 24.70
N TRP A 216 -1.29 -5.33 25.35
CA TRP A 216 -1.24 -5.02 26.77
C TRP A 216 -0.76 -3.58 26.97
N ILE A 217 -1.52 -2.77 27.70
CA ILE A 217 -1.13 -1.40 28.06
C ILE A 217 -0.99 -1.32 29.58
N ALA A 218 0.25 -1.28 30.06
CA ALA A 218 0.56 -0.99 31.46
C ALA A 218 0.74 0.53 31.65
N THR A 219 0.13 1.08 32.69
CA THR A 219 0.34 2.46 33.13
C THR A 219 0.52 2.49 34.64
N GLY A 220 1.62 3.05 35.11
CA GLY A 220 1.90 3.14 36.54
C GLY A 220 2.76 4.33 36.91
N GLN A 221 2.70 4.71 38.17
CA GLN A 221 3.53 5.72 38.80
C GLN A 221 4.51 5.05 39.76
N GLN A 222 5.79 5.40 39.65
CA GLN A 222 6.81 4.96 40.58
C GLN A 222 7.09 6.10 41.57
N MET A 223 6.75 5.90 42.84
CA MET A 223 7.02 6.85 43.91
C MET A 223 8.23 6.40 44.73
N ALA A 224 9.24 7.25 44.78
CA ALA A 224 10.42 7.07 45.64
C ALA A 224 10.18 7.72 47.00
N TYR A 225 10.50 6.99 48.08
CA TYR A 225 10.38 7.47 49.46
C TYR A 225 11.63 7.09 50.26
N ILE A 226 11.91 7.82 51.33
CA ILE A 226 12.97 7.44 52.27
C ILE A 226 12.40 6.34 53.16
N ALA A 227 12.88 5.11 52.97
CA ALA A 227 12.43 3.93 53.70
C ALA A 227 13.13 3.78 55.07
N ASP A 228 14.38 4.24 55.17
CA ASP A 228 15.16 4.27 56.41
C ASP A 228 16.25 5.37 56.34
N LEU A 229 16.81 5.76 57.49
CA LEU A 229 17.80 6.83 57.64
C LEU A 229 18.94 6.37 58.55
N VAL A 230 20.07 5.96 57.96
CA VAL A 230 21.26 5.56 58.73
C VAL A 230 22.01 6.82 59.17
N PRO A 231 22.12 7.13 60.48
CA PRO A 231 22.92 8.24 60.96
C PRO A 231 24.42 7.92 60.87
N VAL A 232 25.21 8.89 60.43
CA VAL A 232 26.67 8.86 60.45
C VAL A 232 27.15 10.06 61.26
N VAL A 233 27.84 9.77 62.37
CA VAL A 233 28.28 10.78 63.34
C VAL A 233 29.80 10.93 63.34
N GLY A 234 30.26 12.18 63.44
CA GLY A 234 31.63 12.55 63.75
C GLY A 234 31.64 13.60 64.86
N ASN A 235 32.81 13.92 65.41
CA ASN A 235 32.92 14.88 66.50
C ASN A 235 32.42 16.28 66.06
N GLY A 236 31.22 16.65 66.50
CA GLY A 236 30.57 17.93 66.20
C GLY A 236 29.67 17.95 64.95
N VAL A 237 29.53 16.84 64.21
CA VAL A 237 28.69 16.78 62.99
C VAL A 237 27.90 15.48 62.91
N ALA A 238 26.61 15.58 62.60
CA ALA A 238 25.76 14.44 62.26
C ALA A 238 25.22 14.61 60.84
N ALA A 239 25.29 13.55 60.04
CA ALA A 239 24.70 13.46 58.71
C ALA A 239 23.85 12.18 58.62
N TYR A 240 22.83 12.18 57.76
CA TYR A 240 21.98 11.01 57.53
C TYR A 240 22.16 10.51 56.10
N ARG A 241 22.34 9.20 55.94
CA ARG A 241 22.32 8.54 54.62
C ARG A 241 20.95 7.88 54.43
N PRO A 242 20.05 8.44 53.60
CA PRO A 242 18.76 7.85 53.34
C PRO A 242 18.90 6.56 52.53
N ILE A 243 18.10 5.55 52.88
CA ILE A 243 17.84 4.37 52.07
C ILE A 243 16.55 4.65 51.31
N ILE A 244 16.64 4.70 49.98
CA ILE A 244 15.49 5.01 49.12
C ILE A 244 14.76 3.72 48.77
N GLY A 245 13.49 3.63 49.16
CA GLY A 245 12.54 2.63 48.66
C GLY A 245 11.76 3.18 47.47
N THR A 246 11.30 2.31 46.57
CA THR A 246 10.36 2.71 45.51
C THR A 246 9.16 1.78 45.47
N ILE A 247 7.96 2.34 45.48
CA ILE A 247 6.71 1.63 45.21
C ILE A 247 6.29 1.96 43.79
N THR A 248 5.91 0.94 43.02
CA THR A 248 5.33 1.09 41.68
C THR A 248 3.87 0.67 41.75
N GLU A 249 2.96 1.62 41.59
CA GLU A 249 1.52 1.39 41.55
C GLU A 249 1.01 1.63 40.12
N GLY A 250 0.13 0.78 39.61
CA GLY A 250 -0.35 0.91 38.24
C GLY A 250 -1.41 -0.11 37.85
N SER A 251 -2.08 0.16 36.73
CA SER A 251 -3.07 -0.70 36.11
C SER A 251 -2.55 -1.29 34.80
N VAL A 252 -3.11 -2.44 34.43
CA VAL A 252 -2.79 -3.17 33.20
C VAL A 252 -4.09 -3.43 32.46
N PHE A 253 -4.20 -2.88 31.25
CA PHE A 253 -5.33 -3.11 30.35
C PHE A 253 -4.97 -4.17 29.31
N GLN A 254 -5.77 -5.24 29.28
CA GLN A 254 -5.76 -6.23 28.20
C GLN A 254 -6.71 -5.77 27.09
N VAL A 255 -6.31 -5.90 25.83
CA VAL A 255 -7.16 -5.55 24.68
C VAL A 255 -7.46 -6.83 23.88
N ASP A 256 -8.66 -7.38 24.07
CA ASP A 256 -9.01 -8.70 23.53
C ASP A 256 -9.45 -8.67 22.05
N ASP A 257 -10.26 -7.68 21.65
CA ASP A 257 -10.66 -7.47 20.26
C ASP A 257 -10.03 -6.18 19.70
N VAL A 258 -9.37 -6.30 18.54
CA VAL A 258 -8.75 -5.19 17.82
C VAL A 258 -8.91 -5.40 16.32
N VAL A 259 -9.93 -4.76 15.74
CA VAL A 259 -10.06 -4.61 14.29
C VAL A 259 -9.01 -3.59 13.80
N VAL A 260 -7.80 -4.08 13.51
CA VAL A 260 -6.75 -3.28 12.87
C VAL A 260 -7.17 -2.99 11.42
N THR A 261 -7.13 -1.73 10.99
CA THR A 261 -7.24 -1.36 9.57
C THR A 261 -5.92 -0.76 9.11
N ILE A 262 -5.28 -1.36 8.11
CA ILE A 262 -4.01 -0.90 7.57
C ILE A 262 -4.29 0.14 6.48
N TYR A 263 -4.01 1.41 6.77
CA TYR A 263 -4.12 2.52 5.83
C TYR A 263 -2.81 2.76 5.09
N ARG A 264 -2.78 2.46 3.78
CA ARG A 264 -1.58 2.56 2.95
C ARG A 264 -1.37 3.99 2.43
N ARG A 265 -0.69 4.83 3.21
CA ARG A 265 -0.45 6.26 2.91
C ARG A 265 0.03 6.49 1.47
N THR A 266 1.01 5.71 0.98
CA THR A 266 1.56 5.86 -0.38
C THR A 266 0.50 5.64 -1.47
N VAL A 267 -0.39 4.67 -1.27
CA VAL A 267 -1.49 4.35 -2.19
C VAL A 267 -2.54 5.46 -2.17
N HIS A 268 -2.87 5.98 -0.99
CA HIS A 268 -3.80 7.09 -0.84
C HIS A 268 -3.27 8.40 -1.48
N VAL A 269 -1.98 8.73 -1.29
CA VAL A 269 -1.35 9.89 -1.94
C VAL A 269 -1.33 9.74 -3.46
N ALA A 270 -1.02 8.55 -3.98
CA ALA A 270 -1.10 8.25 -5.40
C ALA A 270 -2.54 8.39 -5.95
N LEU A 271 -3.53 7.86 -5.23
CA LEU A 271 -4.95 7.95 -5.57
C LEU A 271 -5.42 9.41 -5.63
N VAL A 272 -5.18 10.20 -4.58
CA VAL A 272 -5.56 11.63 -4.54
C VAL A 272 -4.85 12.41 -5.65
N SER A 273 -3.57 12.14 -5.91
CA SER A 273 -2.82 12.85 -6.96
C SER A 273 -3.32 12.52 -8.38
N LEU A 274 -3.61 11.25 -8.69
CA LEU A 274 -4.16 10.85 -9.99
C LEU A 274 -5.59 11.37 -10.19
N SER A 275 -6.48 11.14 -9.22
CA SER A 275 -7.89 11.54 -9.32
C SER A 275 -8.05 13.07 -9.37
N SER A 276 -7.28 13.82 -8.58
CA SER A 276 -7.31 15.30 -8.64
C SER A 276 -6.77 15.84 -9.96
N ARG A 277 -5.74 15.21 -10.55
CA ARG A 277 -5.13 15.59 -11.83
C ARG A 277 -6.06 15.37 -13.01
N ASP A 278 -6.84 14.27 -13.00
CA ASP A 278 -7.72 13.92 -14.11
C ASP A 278 -9.12 14.55 -14.02
N TRP A 279 -9.64 14.78 -12.81
CA TRP A 279 -10.91 15.46 -12.58
C TRP A 279 -10.79 16.99 -12.55
N GLY A 280 -9.61 17.53 -12.22
CA GLY A 280 -9.33 18.97 -12.15
C GLY A 280 -9.78 19.64 -10.83
N GLN A 281 -10.20 18.88 -9.83
CA GLN A 281 -10.56 19.35 -8.48
C GLN A 281 -9.91 18.44 -7.43
N SER A 282 -9.52 18.98 -6.26
CA SER A 282 -8.91 18.17 -5.21
C SER A 282 -9.88 17.12 -4.67
N THR A 283 -9.44 15.86 -4.61
CA THR A 283 -10.17 14.73 -4.02
C THR A 283 -9.79 14.44 -2.57
N GLU A 284 -8.89 15.23 -1.98
CA GLU A 284 -8.37 15.02 -0.61
C GLU A 284 -9.47 14.97 0.46
N PHE A 285 -10.59 15.67 0.24
CA PHE A 285 -11.76 15.67 1.13
C PHE A 285 -12.44 14.30 1.30
N LEU A 286 -12.16 13.32 0.43
CA LEU A 286 -12.66 11.95 0.55
C LEU A 286 -11.91 11.14 1.63
N GLY A 287 -10.69 11.56 2.01
CA GLY A 287 -9.88 10.89 3.03
C GLY A 287 -9.65 9.40 2.71
N TYR A 288 -9.62 8.54 3.73
CA TYR A 288 -9.48 7.08 3.55
C TYR A 288 -10.82 6.34 3.45
N ASP A 289 -11.93 7.06 3.27
CA ASP A 289 -13.29 6.51 3.33
C ASP A 289 -13.66 5.79 2.02
N ARG A 290 -13.61 4.45 2.06
CA ARG A 290 -13.83 3.57 0.90
C ARG A 290 -15.23 3.77 0.28
N GLU A 291 -16.26 4.00 1.09
CA GLU A 291 -17.63 4.16 0.59
C GLU A 291 -17.82 5.51 -0.11
N LYS A 292 -17.25 6.60 0.44
CA LYS A 292 -17.20 7.90 -0.24
C LYS A 292 -16.42 7.83 -1.56
N TRP A 293 -15.29 7.11 -1.59
CA TRP A 293 -14.51 6.92 -2.81
C TRP A 293 -15.27 6.18 -3.91
N TRP A 294 -15.96 5.07 -3.60
CA TRP A 294 -16.81 4.38 -4.58
C TRP A 294 -18.00 5.23 -5.02
N ALA A 295 -18.69 5.90 -4.08
CA ALA A 295 -19.80 6.78 -4.42
C ALA A 295 -19.38 7.95 -5.33
N TRP A 296 -18.17 8.50 -5.14
CA TRP A 296 -17.58 9.50 -6.04
C TRP A 296 -17.16 8.88 -7.39
N ASN A 297 -16.50 7.71 -7.39
CA ASN A 297 -16.08 7.03 -8.62
C ASN A 297 -17.27 6.76 -9.54
N ASP A 298 -18.29 6.10 -9.03
CA ASP A 298 -19.39 5.54 -9.83
C ASP A 298 -20.39 6.61 -10.26
N ARG A 299 -20.67 7.61 -9.40
CA ARG A 299 -21.73 8.61 -9.63
C ARG A 299 -21.23 9.92 -10.22
N ILE A 300 -19.94 10.23 -10.11
CA ILE A 300 -19.36 11.52 -10.53
C ILE A 300 -18.25 11.31 -11.56
N TYR A 301 -17.20 10.55 -11.21
CA TYR A 301 -16.00 10.44 -12.02
C TYR A 301 -16.20 9.62 -13.31
N GLN A 302 -16.82 8.43 -13.23
CA GLN A 302 -17.06 7.60 -14.41
C GLN A 302 -18.02 8.28 -15.42
N PRO A 303 -19.15 8.91 -15.01
CA PRO A 303 -19.97 9.71 -15.93
C PRO A 303 -19.22 10.91 -16.54
N TYR A 304 -18.35 11.58 -15.76
CA TYR A 304 -17.50 12.66 -16.25
C TYR A 304 -16.50 12.19 -17.32
N ARG A 305 -15.77 11.09 -17.06
CA ARG A 305 -14.87 10.42 -18.02
C ARG A 305 -15.62 10.04 -19.29
N ALA A 306 -16.72 9.32 -19.16
CA ALA A 306 -17.54 8.86 -20.28
C ALA A 306 -18.09 10.02 -21.14
N LYS A 307 -18.37 11.19 -20.54
CA LYS A 307 -18.68 12.40 -21.30
C LYS A 307 -17.43 12.93 -22.03
N ARG A 308 -16.34 13.21 -21.31
CA ARG A 308 -15.11 13.78 -21.87
C ARG A 308 -14.55 12.95 -23.05
N ASP A 309 -14.68 11.62 -22.97
CA ASP A 309 -14.23 10.70 -24.00
C ASP A 309 -15.19 10.59 -25.21
N ARG A 310 -16.45 11.05 -25.10
CA ARG A 310 -17.34 11.32 -26.25
C ARG A 310 -17.02 12.67 -26.87
N ASP A 311 -16.99 13.73 -26.07
CA ASP A 311 -16.69 15.10 -26.50
C ASP A 311 -15.36 15.14 -27.31
N ARG A 312 -14.33 14.41 -26.86
CA ARG A 312 -13.05 14.25 -27.58
C ARG A 312 -13.17 13.49 -28.90
N LYS A 313 -14.00 12.44 -28.99
CA LYS A 313 -14.21 11.66 -30.23
C LYS A 313 -14.98 12.46 -31.26
N GLU A 314 -15.99 13.21 -30.83
CA GLU A 314 -16.76 14.13 -31.66
C GLU A 314 -15.84 15.23 -32.23
N GLN A 315 -15.01 15.84 -31.39
CA GLN A 315 -14.03 16.83 -31.85
C GLN A 315 -13.02 16.27 -32.86
N ALA A 316 -12.49 15.05 -32.63
CA ALA A 316 -11.56 14.40 -33.55
C ALA A 316 -12.22 14.03 -34.89
N ALA A 317 -13.49 13.63 -34.89
CA ALA A 317 -14.24 13.36 -36.11
C ALA A 317 -14.48 14.64 -36.93
N ILE A 318 -14.84 15.74 -36.26
CA ILE A 318 -14.97 17.07 -36.89
C ILE A 318 -13.64 17.52 -37.50
N GLU A 319 -12.52 17.32 -36.79
CA GLU A 319 -11.18 17.65 -37.29
C GLU A 319 -10.79 16.80 -38.52
N SER A 320 -11.04 15.49 -38.51
CA SER A 320 -10.80 14.63 -39.68
C SER A 320 -11.65 15.01 -40.89
N LEU A 321 -12.91 15.40 -40.68
CA LEU A 321 -13.81 15.83 -41.75
C LEU A 321 -13.37 17.19 -42.33
N ALA A 322 -12.89 18.11 -41.49
CA ALA A 322 -12.35 19.40 -41.93
C ALA A 322 -11.02 19.26 -42.70
N GLU A 323 -10.21 18.25 -42.35
CA GLU A 323 -8.97 17.90 -43.07
C GLU A 323 -9.26 17.18 -44.39
N GLU A 324 -10.34 16.41 -44.49
CA GLU A 324 -10.82 15.79 -45.73
C GLU A 324 -11.41 16.83 -46.70
N ILE A 325 -12.24 17.77 -46.21
CA ILE A 325 -12.83 18.88 -47.00
C ILE A 325 -11.76 19.88 -47.51
N ARG A 326 -10.54 19.85 -46.94
CA ARG A 326 -9.42 20.72 -47.34
C ARG A 326 -8.59 20.17 -48.52
N ARG A 327 -8.81 18.91 -48.94
CA ARG A 327 -8.01 18.21 -49.96
C ARG A 327 -8.64 18.21 -51.35
#